data_AF-A0A9E0PVA7-F1
#
_entry.id   AF-A0A9E0PVA7-F1
#
_cell.length_a   1.000
_cell.length_b   1.000
_cell.length_c   1.000
_cell.angle_alpha   90.00
_cell.angle_beta   90.00
_cell.angle_gamma   90.00
#
_symmetry.space_group_name_H-M   'P 1'
#
loop_
_entity.id
_entity.type
_entity.pdbx_description
1 polymer ?
#
loop_
_entity_poly.entity_id
_entity_poly.type
_entity_poly.pdbx_seq_one_letter_code
_entity_poly.pdbx_strand_id
1 'polypeptide(L)'
;MKPSAKSVRFDDDSLWVGLDDGRVVGVPLAWFPRLLAATAEQRAGFELSPRGIHWEALDEDISIDGLLAGHGDRPHVRSGAAAESAGTTTACAGTCHEARFELPVWLPGSHGL
;
A
#
# COMPACT_ATOMS: atom_id res chain seq x y z
N MET A 1 -1.15 18.54 12.20
CA MET A 1 -1.66 18.41 10.82
C MET A 1 -1.19 17.06 10.29
N LYS A 2 -2.01 16.32 9.54
CA LYS A 2 -1.58 15.05 8.95
C LYS A 2 -0.85 15.34 7.63
N PRO A 3 0.23 14.62 7.30
CA PRO A 3 0.93 14.82 6.04
C PRO A 3 0.04 14.40 4.86
N SER A 4 0.21 15.08 3.74
CA SER A 4 -0.52 14.91 2.49
C SER A 4 0.44 14.65 1.33
N ALA A 5 -0.05 13.97 0.30
CA ALA A 5 0.74 13.67 -0.90
C ALA A 5 1.01 14.94 -1.72
N LYS A 6 2.26 15.12 -2.15
CA LYS A 6 2.68 16.22 -3.04
C LYS A 6 3.23 15.74 -4.37
N SER A 7 3.87 14.59 -4.39
CA SER A 7 4.47 14.04 -5.61
C SER A 7 4.48 12.52 -5.56
N VAL A 8 4.43 11.91 -6.73
CA VAL A 8 4.48 10.46 -6.93
C VAL A 8 5.47 10.19 -8.05
N ARG A 9 6.40 9.27 -7.82
CA ARG A 9 7.30 8.73 -8.85
C ARG A 9 7.37 7.22 -8.75
N PHE A 10 7.78 6.61 -9.85
CA PHE A 10 7.94 5.17 -9.98
C PHE A 10 9.34 4.87 -10.45
N ASP A 11 9.95 3.86 -9.84
CA ASP A 11 11.15 3.20 -10.37
C ASP A 11 10.72 1.79 -10.87
N ASP A 12 11.67 0.90 -11.20
CA ASP A 12 11.37 -0.43 -11.77
C ASP A 12 10.43 -1.27 -10.90
N ASP A 13 10.67 -1.31 -9.58
CA ASP A 13 9.94 -2.15 -8.63
C ASP A 13 9.30 -1.38 -7.47
N SER A 14 9.43 -0.05 -7.44
CA SER A 14 9.12 0.76 -6.27
C SER A 14 8.25 1.98 -6.59
N LEU A 15 7.28 2.25 -5.72
CA LEU A 15 6.47 3.46 -5.68
C LEU A 15 7.05 4.40 -4.62
N TRP A 16 7.25 5.66 -5.00
CA TRP A 16 7.75 6.69 -4.11
C TRP A 16 6.77 7.86 -4.02
N VAL A 17 6.42 8.24 -2.80
CA VAL A 17 5.47 9.31 -2.50
C VAL A 17 6.18 10.39 -1.69
N GLY A 18 6.29 11.59 -2.25
CA GLY A 18 6.77 12.78 -1.54
C GLY A 18 5.61 13.47 -0.80
N LEU A 19 5.81 13.77 0.47
CA LEU A 19 4.83 14.40 1.35
C LEU A 19 5.08 15.90 1.52
N ASP A 20 4.07 16.66 1.93
CA ASP A 20 4.19 18.11 2.13
C ASP A 20 5.11 18.51 3.30
N ASP A 21 5.37 17.59 4.23
CA ASP A 21 6.29 17.79 5.34
C ASP A 21 7.76 17.53 4.98
N GLY A 22 8.04 17.27 3.70
CA GLY A 22 9.39 17.04 3.17
C GLY A 22 9.88 15.59 3.25
N ARG A 23 9.09 14.66 3.81
CA ARG A 23 9.43 13.23 3.81
C ARG A 23 9.12 12.58 2.46
N VAL A 24 9.82 11.47 2.19
CA VAL A 24 9.54 10.59 1.05
C VAL A 24 9.32 9.18 1.58
N VAL A 25 8.21 8.56 1.17
CA VAL A 25 7.86 7.18 1.50
C VAL A 25 8.09 6.31 0.28
N GLY A 26 8.93 5.27 0.42
CA GLY A 26 9.16 4.27 -0.62
C GLY A 26 8.53 2.94 -0.24
N VAL A 27 7.78 2.34 -1.16
CA VAL A 27 7.14 1.03 -0.97
C VAL A 27 7.28 0.18 -2.24
N PRO A 28 7.41 -1.16 -2.12
CA PRO A 28 7.45 -2.03 -3.30
C PRO A 28 6.13 -1.99 -4.08
N LEU A 29 6.20 -1.91 -5.41
CA LEU A 29 5.05 -2.06 -6.32
C LEU A 29 4.38 -3.43 -6.18
N ALA A 30 5.13 -4.45 -5.74
CA ALA A 30 4.60 -5.78 -5.45
C ALA A 30 3.47 -5.77 -4.41
N TRP A 31 3.34 -4.70 -3.61
CA TRP A 31 2.24 -4.53 -2.66
C TRP A 31 0.92 -4.14 -3.33
N PHE A 32 0.96 -3.70 -4.59
CA PHE A 32 -0.18 -3.19 -5.34
C PHE A 32 -0.25 -3.90 -6.70
N PRO A 33 -0.84 -5.11 -6.77
CA PRO A 33 -0.82 -5.93 -7.98
C PRO A 33 -1.38 -5.23 -9.22
N ARG A 34 -2.37 -4.33 -9.05
CA ARG A 34 -2.95 -3.55 -10.16
C ARG A 34 -1.95 -2.55 -10.73
N LEU A 35 -1.20 -1.85 -9.88
CA LEU A 35 -0.14 -0.93 -10.31
C LEU A 35 1.08 -1.68 -10.87
N LEU A 36 1.41 -2.85 -10.31
CA LEU A 36 2.49 -3.69 -10.82
C LEU A 36 2.22 -4.13 -12.27
N ALA A 37 0.98 -4.49 -12.58
CA ALA A 37 0.56 -4.89 -13.92
C ALA A 37 0.30 -3.72 -14.88
N ALA A 38 0.23 -2.48 -14.39
CA ALA A 38 -0.10 -1.30 -15.18
C ALA A 38 1.06 -0.83 -16.07
N THR A 39 0.72 -0.26 -17.24
CA THR A 39 1.70 0.42 -18.12
C THR A 39 2.17 1.74 -17.49
N ALA A 40 3.29 2.28 -17.98
CA ALA A 40 3.79 3.58 -17.51
C ALA A 40 2.77 4.71 -17.70
N GLU A 41 2.01 4.69 -18.81
CA GLU A 41 0.95 5.68 -19.08
C GLU A 41 -0.20 5.56 -18.08
N GLN A 42 -0.63 4.33 -17.77
CA GLN A 42 -1.66 4.10 -16.77
C GLN A 42 -1.20 4.52 -15.37
N ARG A 43 0.06 4.23 -15.01
CA ARG A 43 0.65 4.66 -13.73
C ARG A 43 0.79 6.18 -13.63
N ALA A 44 0.96 6.89 -14.74
CA ALA A 44 1.03 8.35 -14.76
C ALA A 44 -0.37 9.02 -14.66
N GLY A 45 -1.45 8.29 -14.95
CA GLY A 45 -2.82 8.78 -14.92
C GLY A 45 -3.48 8.81 -13.54
N PHE A 46 -2.80 9.37 -12.53
CA PHE A 46 -3.32 9.49 -11.15
C PHE A 46 -3.80 10.88 -10.78
N GLU A 47 -4.64 10.93 -9.75
CA GLU A 47 -5.06 12.14 -9.06
C GLU A 47 -4.55 12.14 -7.61
N LEU A 48 -3.99 13.28 -7.18
CA LEU A 48 -3.57 13.49 -5.79
C LEU A 48 -4.67 14.14 -4.98
N SER A 49 -4.94 13.57 -3.80
CA SER A 49 -5.80 14.16 -2.80
C SER A 49 -5.04 14.35 -1.47
N PRO A 50 -5.55 15.18 -0.54
CA PRO A 50 -4.92 15.35 0.77
C PRO A 50 -4.81 14.06 1.59
N ARG A 51 -5.57 13.01 1.26
CA ARG A 51 -5.64 11.75 2.02
C ARG A 51 -5.02 10.55 1.28
N GLY A 52 -4.72 10.67 0.00
CA GLY A 52 -4.38 9.52 -0.83
C GLY A 52 -4.17 9.85 -2.30
N ILE A 53 -3.92 8.80 -3.07
CA ILE A 53 -3.66 8.82 -4.50
C ILE A 53 -4.67 7.90 -5.16
N HIS A 54 -5.33 8.37 -6.22
CA HIS A 54 -6.36 7.64 -6.93
C HIS A 54 -5.97 7.41 -8.39
N TRP A 55 -6.16 6.19 -8.89
CA TRP A 55 -6.06 5.86 -10.31
C TRP A 55 -7.43 5.41 -10.83
N GLU A 56 -8.14 6.30 -11.54
CA GLU A 56 -9.46 6.00 -12.12
C GLU A 56 -9.40 4.83 -13.11
N ALA A 57 -8.44 4.86 -14.03
CA ALA A 57 -8.30 3.85 -15.09
C ALA A 57 -7.91 2.46 -14.56
N LEU A 58 -7.32 2.41 -13.37
CA LEU A 58 -6.92 1.17 -12.71
C LEU A 58 -7.88 0.79 -11.60
N ASP A 59 -8.86 1.65 -11.23
CA ASP A 59 -9.72 1.54 -10.05
C ASP A 59 -8.90 1.19 -8.78
N GLU A 60 -7.81 1.92 -8.58
CA GLU A 60 -6.87 1.72 -7.46
C GLU A 60 -6.82 2.97 -6.57
N ASP A 61 -6.81 2.75 -5.26
CA ASP A 61 -6.89 3.80 -4.23
C ASP A 61 -5.83 3.56 -3.14
N ILE A 62 -4.82 4.42 -3.07
CA ILE A 62 -3.75 4.33 -2.06
C ILE A 62 -3.90 5.43 -1.01
N SER A 63 -3.99 5.03 0.27
CA SER A 63 -4.08 5.96 1.40
C SER A 63 -2.71 6.33 1.96
N ILE A 64 -2.48 7.62 2.24
CA ILE A 64 -1.24 8.10 2.86
C ILE A 64 -1.08 7.56 4.29
N ASP A 65 -2.16 7.47 5.04
CA ASP A 65 -2.14 6.83 6.36
C ASP A 65 -1.81 5.34 6.26
N GLY A 66 -2.33 4.66 5.23
CA GLY A 66 -2.01 3.26 4.97
C GLY A 66 -0.51 3.07 4.72
N LEU A 67 0.07 3.88 3.82
CA LEU A 67 1.50 3.85 3.53
C LEU A 67 2.36 4.12 4.76
N LEU A 68 2.01 5.12 5.57
CA LEU A 68 2.75 5.46 6.80
C LEU A 68 2.63 4.38 7.88
N ALA A 69 1.55 3.60 7.88
CA ALA A 69 1.36 2.46 8.77
C ALA A 69 1.98 1.15 8.24
N GLY A 70 2.57 1.15 7.04
CA GLY A 70 3.10 -0.05 6.40
C GLY A 70 2.00 -1.00 5.90
N HIS A 71 0.80 -0.47 5.64
CA HIS A 71 -0.30 -1.19 5.03
C HIS A 71 -0.31 -0.92 3.52
N GLY A 72 -0.06 -1.96 2.71
CA GLY A 72 -0.15 -1.91 1.24
C GLY A 72 -1.60 -1.96 0.73
N ASP A 73 -1.87 -2.81 -0.28
CA ASP A 73 -3.20 -3.09 -0.86
C ASP A 73 -4.15 -3.78 0.15
N ARG A 74 -4.50 -3.08 1.22
CA ARG A 74 -5.67 -3.44 2.01
C ARG A 74 -6.87 -2.84 1.31
N PRO A 75 -7.86 -3.64 0.89
CA PRO A 75 -9.04 -3.12 0.23
C PRO A 75 -9.71 -2.10 1.13
N HIS A 76 -9.76 -0.85 0.68
CA HIS A 76 -10.58 0.17 1.29
C HIS A 76 -12.04 -0.16 0.95
N VAL A 77 -12.80 -0.67 1.92
CA VAL A 77 -14.25 -0.86 1.75
C VAL A 77 -14.86 0.53 1.54
N ARG A 78 -15.11 0.91 0.28
CA ARG A 78 -15.77 2.18 -0.07
C ARG A 78 -17.15 2.15 0.60
N SER A 79 -17.35 3.02 1.59
CA SER A 79 -18.64 3.11 2.27
C SER A 79 -19.58 3.99 1.45
N GLY A 80 -20.42 3.37 0.59
CA GLY A 80 -21.56 4.04 -0.06
C GLY A 80 -22.20 3.33 -1.27
N ALA A 81 -23.39 2.76 -1.04
CA ALA A 81 -24.49 2.40 -1.99
C ALA A 81 -24.51 1.04 -2.74
N ALA A 82 -25.16 0.07 -2.07
CA ALA A 82 -26.16 -0.91 -2.55
C ALA A 82 -25.94 -1.76 -3.83
N ALA A 83 -25.65 -3.05 -3.60
CA ALA A 83 -26.43 -4.16 -4.16
C ALA A 83 -26.43 -5.34 -3.16
N GLU A 84 -27.60 -5.58 -2.56
CA GLU A 84 -28.04 -6.83 -1.91
C GLU A 84 -27.98 -8.00 -2.93
N SER A 85 -27.76 -9.29 -2.65
CA SER A 85 -28.01 -10.16 -1.49
C SER A 85 -27.20 -11.46 -1.57
N ALA A 86 -27.07 -12.10 -0.39
CA ALA A 86 -27.09 -13.55 -0.12
C ALA A 86 -25.80 -14.37 -0.25
N GLY A 87 -25.41 -15.00 0.88
CA GLY A 87 -24.59 -16.20 0.85
C GLY A 87 -23.83 -16.57 2.12
N THR A 88 -24.57 -16.84 3.21
CA THR A 88 -24.26 -17.88 4.21
C THR A 88 -22.87 -17.93 4.85
N THR A 89 -22.86 -17.52 6.12
CA THR A 89 -21.94 -17.93 7.19
C THR A 89 -21.66 -19.44 7.17
N THR A 90 -20.38 -19.83 7.19
CA THR A 90 -19.93 -21.00 7.94
C THR A 90 -18.51 -20.72 8.42
N ALA A 91 -18.40 -20.51 9.73
CA ALA A 91 -17.15 -20.53 10.45
C ALA A 91 -16.56 -21.93 10.36
N CYS A 92 -15.30 -22.05 9.95
CA CYS A 92 -14.49 -23.23 10.24
C CYS A 92 -13.47 -22.83 11.29
N ALA A 93 -13.70 -23.36 12.50
CA ALA A 93 -12.71 -23.40 13.55
C ALA A 93 -11.51 -24.23 13.07
N GLY A 94 -10.39 -23.57 12.84
CA GLY A 94 -9.13 -24.22 12.50
C GLY A 94 -8.03 -23.49 13.25
N THR A 95 -7.42 -24.19 14.20
CA THR A 95 -6.26 -23.74 14.96
C THR A 95 -5.14 -23.36 13.99
N CYS A 96 -4.93 -22.06 13.76
CA CYS A 96 -3.77 -21.57 13.03
C CYS A 96 -2.53 -21.90 13.85
N HIS A 97 -1.80 -22.92 13.41
CA HIS A 97 -0.49 -23.27 13.95
C HIS A 97 0.45 -22.08 13.73
N GLU A 98 1.03 -21.60 14.82
CA GLU A 98 2.02 -20.54 14.90
C GLU A 98 3.27 -20.97 14.12
N ALA A 99 3.35 -20.58 12.85
CA ALA A 99 4.60 -20.58 12.11
C ALA A 99 5.45 -19.43 12.68
N ARG A 100 6.37 -19.79 13.57
CA ARG A 100 7.46 -18.95 14.05
C ARG A 100 8.25 -18.44 12.83
N PHE A 101 7.98 -17.21 12.43
CA PHE A 101 8.89 -16.47 11.57
C PHE A 101 9.93 -15.84 12.49
N GLU A 102 11.06 -16.53 12.64
CA GLU A 102 12.21 -15.98 13.35
C GLU A 102 12.68 -14.71 12.62
N LEU A 103 12.72 -13.61 13.36
CA LEU A 103 13.24 -12.33 12.91
C LEU A 103 14.73 -12.49 12.56
N PRO A 104 15.22 -12.00 11.40
CA PRO A 104 16.66 -11.88 11.20
C PRO A 104 17.20 -10.78 12.13
N VAL A 105 17.97 -11.20 13.12
CA VAL A 105 18.80 -10.34 13.98
C VAL A 105 19.78 -9.57 13.10
N TRP A 106 19.67 -8.24 13.09
CA TRP A 106 20.68 -7.38 12.48
C TRP A 106 21.82 -7.23 13.49
N LEU A 107 22.93 -7.93 13.25
CA LEU A 107 24.18 -7.78 14.01
C LEU A 107 24.91 -6.50 13.57
N PRO A 108 25.29 -5.58 14.48
CA PRO A 108 26.14 -4.45 14.12
C PRO A 108 27.61 -4.90 13.96
N GLY A 109 28.13 -4.76 12.74
CA GLY A 109 29.53 -4.98 12.41
C GLY A 109 30.46 -4.00 13.14
N SER A 110 31.32 -4.58 13.98
CA SER A 110 32.32 -3.91 14.81
C SER A 110 33.72 -4.13 14.23
N HIS A 111 34.38 -3.02 13.91
CA HIS A 111 35.83 -2.78 13.91
C HIS A 111 36.78 -3.59 13.01
N GLY A 112 37.56 -2.85 12.22
CA GLY A 112 38.80 -3.32 11.63
C GLY A 112 39.65 -2.16 11.11
N LEU A 113 40.44 -1.54 12.00
CA LEU A 113 41.76 -0.94 11.76
C LEU A 113 42.49 -0.83 13.10
#